data_AF-A0A929MXY9-F1
#
_entry.id   AF-A0A929MXY9-F1
#
_cell.length_a   1.000
_cell.length_b   1.000
_cell.length_c   1.000
_cell.angle_alpha   90.00
_cell.angle_beta   90.00
_cell.angle_gamma   90.00
#
_symmetry.space_group_name_H-M   'P 1'
#
loop_
_entity.id
_entity.type
_entity.pdbx_description
1 polymer ?
#
loop_
_entity_poly.entity_id
_entity_poly.type
_entity_poly.pdbx_seq_one_letter_code
_entity_poly.pdbx_strand_id
1 'polypeptide(L)'
;MKATGNFSAQKGVKGLYDNEELKFAEGLSDHFGAYYNTIPGYAKMRPLWFPMLQGVLSGQGDVKELVDSYVEQAQATYEEAK
;
A
#
# COMPACT_ATOMS: atom_id res chain seq x y z
N MET A 1 0.99 15.61 16.82
CA MET A 1 -0.03 14.82 16.10
C MET A 1 -1.28 15.61 15.71
N LYS A 2 -1.86 16.50 16.57
CA LYS A 2 -2.92 17.43 16.11
C LYS A 2 -2.48 18.29 14.91
N ALA A 3 -1.22 18.71 14.89
CA ALA A 3 -0.62 19.48 13.78
C ALA A 3 -0.41 18.68 12.47
N THR A 4 -0.46 17.35 12.51
CA THR A 4 -0.15 16.50 11.34
C THR A 4 -1.38 15.78 10.77
N GLY A 5 -2.55 15.91 11.41
CA GLY A 5 -3.77 15.19 10.99
C GLY A 5 -3.62 13.67 10.97
N ASN A 6 -2.77 13.10 11.83
CA ASN A 6 -2.48 11.66 11.85
C ASN A 6 -2.84 11.03 13.19
N PHE A 7 -3.18 9.73 13.17
CA PHE A 7 -3.45 8.92 14.36
C PHE A 7 -2.18 8.24 14.91
N SER A 8 -2.28 7.62 16.09
CA SER A 8 -1.14 6.99 16.77
C SER A 8 -0.66 5.76 16.00
N ALA A 9 0.63 5.70 15.71
CA ALA A 9 1.25 4.48 15.17
C ALA A 9 1.58 3.44 16.26
N GLN A 10 1.49 3.82 17.53
CA GLN A 10 1.79 2.93 18.65
C GLN A 10 0.58 2.06 18.99
N LYS A 11 0.78 0.74 18.91
CA LYS A 11 -0.25 -0.24 19.27
C LYS A 11 -0.76 0.00 20.69
N GLY A 12 -2.09 0.04 20.84
CA GLY A 12 -2.76 0.18 22.13
C GLY A 12 -2.89 1.62 22.64
N VAL A 13 -2.25 2.60 22.00
CA VAL A 13 -2.46 4.01 22.29
C VAL A 13 -3.57 4.52 21.39
N LYS A 14 -4.76 4.74 21.98
CA LYS A 14 -5.98 5.18 21.30
C LYS A 14 -6.59 6.42 21.99
N GLY A 15 -7.53 7.09 21.35
CA GLY A 15 -8.31 8.16 21.96
C GLY A 15 -7.55 9.46 22.17
N LEU A 16 -6.47 9.68 21.41
CA LEU A 16 -5.67 10.92 21.47
C LEU A 16 -6.32 12.11 20.71
N TYR A 17 -7.46 11.89 20.05
CA TYR A 17 -8.05 12.83 19.08
C TYR A 17 -9.52 13.09 19.37
N ASP A 18 -9.89 14.37 19.38
CA ASP A 18 -11.28 14.83 19.58
C ASP A 18 -12.05 15.04 18.27
N ASN A 19 -11.40 14.74 17.12
CA ASN A 19 -11.96 14.90 15.79
C ASN A 19 -12.58 13.57 15.30
N GLU A 20 -13.76 13.64 14.70
CA GLU A 20 -14.52 12.45 14.25
C GLU A 20 -13.83 11.66 13.13
N GLU A 21 -13.23 12.33 12.15
CA GLU A 21 -12.48 11.71 11.06
C GLU A 21 -11.27 10.94 11.60
N LEU A 22 -10.52 11.50 12.54
CA LEU A 22 -9.36 10.84 13.15
C LEU A 22 -9.75 9.66 14.04
N LYS A 23 -10.90 9.73 14.73
CA LYS A 23 -11.45 8.60 15.48
C LYS A 23 -11.84 7.46 14.54
N PHE A 24 -12.48 7.78 13.40
CA PHE A 24 -12.80 6.80 12.38
C PHE A 24 -11.53 6.17 11.79
N ALA A 25 -10.54 6.97 11.39
CA ALA A 25 -9.28 6.50 10.85
C ALA A 25 -8.48 5.63 11.85
N GLU A 26 -8.44 6.00 13.13
CA GLU A 26 -7.83 5.19 14.20
C GLU A 26 -8.53 3.82 14.34
N GLY A 27 -9.86 3.78 14.16
CA GLY A 27 -10.64 2.54 14.12
C GLY A 27 -10.30 1.62 12.94
N LEU A 28 -9.74 2.13 11.85
CA LEU A 28 -9.32 1.34 10.70
C LEU A 28 -7.94 0.69 10.87
N SER A 29 -7.20 1.04 11.93
CA SER A 29 -5.82 0.57 12.13
C SER A 29 -5.69 -0.95 12.17
N ASP A 30 -6.72 -1.66 12.64
CA ASP A 30 -6.77 -3.13 12.69
C ASP A 30 -6.92 -3.78 11.29
N HIS A 31 -7.24 -2.99 10.26
CA HIS A 31 -7.40 -3.44 8.87
C HIS A 31 -6.20 -3.12 7.98
N PHE A 32 -5.18 -2.43 8.49
CA PHE A 32 -3.98 -2.14 7.71
C PHE A 32 -3.05 -3.34 7.63
N GLY A 33 -2.52 -3.60 6.43
CA GLY A 33 -1.51 -4.62 6.20
C GLY A 33 -0.12 -4.21 6.71
N ALA A 34 0.85 -5.10 6.55
CA ALA A 34 2.25 -4.80 6.83
C ALA A 34 2.75 -3.61 6.01
N TYR A 35 3.70 -2.85 6.56
CA TYR A 35 4.27 -1.70 5.90
C TYR A 35 5.11 -2.14 4.69
N TYR A 36 4.57 -1.97 3.49
CA TYR A 36 5.12 -2.51 2.24
C TYR A 36 6.46 -1.87 1.80
N ASN A 37 6.78 -0.68 2.28
CA ASN A 37 8.01 0.04 1.92
C ASN A 37 9.30 -0.65 2.40
N THR A 38 9.20 -1.66 3.28
CA THR A 38 10.37 -2.42 3.77
C THR A 38 10.66 -3.69 2.98
N ILE A 39 9.89 -3.97 1.92
CA ILE A 39 10.12 -5.14 1.06
C ILE A 39 11.40 -4.89 0.22
N PRO A 40 12.35 -5.85 0.18
CA PRO A 40 13.50 -5.80 -0.72
C PRO A 40 13.10 -5.47 -2.16
N GLY A 41 13.75 -4.49 -2.78
CA GLY A 41 13.47 -4.11 -4.17
C GLY A 41 12.21 -3.26 -4.37
N TYR A 42 11.48 -2.89 -3.31
CA TYR A 42 10.21 -2.14 -3.44
C TYR A 42 10.32 -0.86 -4.30
N ALA A 43 11.43 -0.12 -4.21
CA ALA A 43 11.64 1.08 -5.03
C ALA A 43 11.58 0.80 -6.54
N LYS A 44 12.06 -0.37 -6.98
CA LYS A 44 11.98 -0.84 -8.37
C LYS A 44 10.60 -1.43 -8.71
N MET A 45 9.89 -2.01 -7.74
CA MET A 45 8.52 -2.54 -7.94
C MET A 45 7.48 -1.43 -8.12
N ARG A 46 7.63 -0.31 -7.39
CA ARG A 46 6.70 0.82 -7.40
C ARG A 46 6.35 1.33 -8.81
N PRO A 47 7.30 1.55 -9.75
CA PRO A 47 6.97 1.98 -11.10
C PRO A 47 6.24 0.93 -11.94
N LEU A 48 6.24 -0.36 -11.56
CA LEU A 48 5.54 -1.43 -12.29
C LEU A 48 4.03 -1.44 -12.03
N TRP A 49 3.62 -0.96 -10.85
CA TRP A 49 2.22 -0.99 -10.42
C TRP A 49 1.32 -0.05 -11.23
N PHE A 50 1.80 1.16 -11.53
CA PHE A 50 0.98 2.17 -12.20
C PHE A 50 0.62 1.79 -13.66
N PRO A 51 1.56 1.29 -14.49
CA PRO A 51 1.22 0.77 -15.81
C PRO A 51 0.18 -0.36 -15.78
N MET A 52 0.31 -1.31 -14.84
CA MET A 52 -0.68 -2.37 -14.67
C MET A 52 -2.07 -1.81 -14.35
N LEU A 53 -2.18 -0.87 -13.41
CA LEU A 53 -3.45 -0.22 -13.09
C LEU A 53 -4.04 0.51 -14.29
N GLN A 54 -3.21 1.26 -15.03
CA GLN A 54 -3.67 1.95 -16.22
C GLN A 54 -4.23 0.97 -17.24
N GLY A 55 -3.55 -0.15 -17.48
CA GLY A 55 -4.01 -1.18 -18.41
C GLY A 55 -5.36 -1.77 -18.00
N VAL A 56 -5.51 -2.13 -16.72
CA VAL A 56 -6.76 -2.70 -16.18
C VAL A 56 -7.90 -1.69 -16.28
N LEU A 57 -7.70 -0.46 -15.83
CA LEU A 57 -8.76 0.55 -15.75
C LEU A 57 -9.16 1.11 -17.12
N SER A 58 -8.27 1.07 -18.11
CA SER A 58 -8.56 1.53 -19.47
C SER A 58 -9.04 0.42 -20.40
N GLY A 59 -9.06 -0.84 -19.93
CA GLY A 59 -9.46 -1.99 -20.75
C GLY A 59 -8.46 -2.32 -21.87
N GLN A 60 -7.19 -1.98 -21.68
CA GLN A 60 -6.12 -2.19 -22.69
C GLN A 60 -5.61 -3.64 -22.78
N GLY A 61 -6.20 -4.57 -22.03
CA GLY A 61 -5.84 -5.98 -22.05
C GLY A 61 -6.72 -6.80 -21.13
N ASP A 62 -6.48 -8.12 -21.12
CA ASP A 62 -7.11 -8.99 -20.14
C ASP A 62 -6.61 -8.66 -18.72
N VAL A 63 -7.54 -8.56 -17.77
CA VAL A 63 -7.24 -8.15 -16.39
C VAL A 63 -6.29 -9.15 -15.73
N LYS A 64 -6.50 -10.44 -15.96
CA LYS A 64 -5.67 -11.49 -15.35
C LYS A 64 -4.27 -11.43 -15.92
N GLU A 65 -4.12 -11.32 -17.24
CA GLU A 65 -2.79 -11.24 -17.88
C GLU A 65 -1.97 -10.04 -17.38
N LEU A 66 -2.59 -8.86 -17.27
CA LEU A 66 -1.92 -7.65 -16.79
C LEU A 66 -1.48 -7.76 -15.32
N VAL A 67 -2.32 -8.34 -14.47
CA VAL A 67 -2.01 -8.53 -13.05
C VAL A 67 -0.95 -9.63 -12.87
N ASP A 68 -1.05 -10.73 -13.60
CA ASP A 68 -0.07 -11.83 -13.55
C ASP A 68 1.31 -11.32 -13.99
N SER A 69 1.39 -10.53 -15.07
CA SER A 69 2.65 -9.94 -15.53
C SER A 69 3.28 -9.00 -14.51
N TYR A 70 2.47 -8.20 -13.80
CA TYR A 70 2.96 -7.37 -12.71
C TYR A 70 3.54 -8.22 -11.57
N VAL A 71 2.85 -9.30 -11.19
CA VAL A 71 3.31 -10.20 -10.13
C VAL A 71 4.65 -10.85 -10.49
N GLU A 72 4.82 -11.32 -11.72
CA GLU A 72 6.07 -11.90 -12.19
C GLU A 72 7.24 -10.90 -12.13
N GLN A 73 7.03 -9.68 -12.62
CA GLN A 73 8.07 -8.64 -12.60
C GLN A 73 8.40 -8.18 -11.17
N ALA A 74 7.39 -8.06 -10.30
CA ALA A 74 7.59 -7.73 -8.90
C ALA A 74 8.35 -8.85 -8.18
N GLN A 75 8.02 -10.12 -8.43
CA GLN A 75 8.74 -11.26 -7.84
C GLN A 75 10.19 -11.30 -8.30
N ALA A 76 10.47 -11.08 -9.59
CA ALA A 76 11.84 -11.01 -10.10
C ALA A 76 12.63 -9.88 -9.42
N THR A 77 12.01 -8.72 -9.23
CA THR A 77 12.60 -7.58 -8.51
C THR A 77 12.90 -7.91 -7.05
N TYR A 78 12.02 -8.67 -6.39
CA TYR A 78 12.21 -9.11 -5.00
C TYR A 78 13.42 -10.05 -4.88
N GLU A 79 13.50 -11.07 -5.75
CA GLU A 79 14.61 -12.03 -5.72
C GLU A 79 15.95 -11.41 -6.09
N GLU A 80 16.00 -10.41 -6.98
CA GLU A 80 17.23 -9.66 -7.29
C GLU A 80 17.75 -8.86 -6.08
N ALA A 81 16.85 -8.38 -5.22
CA ALA A 81 17.16 -7.51 -4.10
C ALA A 81 17.38 -8.23 -2.77
N LYS A 82 17.16 -9.55 -2.74
CA LYS A 82 17.34 -10.43 -1.57
C LYS A 82 18.80 -10.84 -1.40
#